data_AF-A0A7W0KT00-F1
#
_entry.id   AF-A0A7W0KT00-F1
#
_cell.length_a   1.000
_cell.length_b   1.000
_cell.length_c   1.000
_cell.angle_alpha   90.00
_cell.angle_beta   90.00
_cell.angle_gamma   90.00
#
_symmetry.space_group_name_H-M   'P 1'
#
loop_
_entity.id
_entity.type
_entity.pdbx_description
1 polymer ?
#
loop_
_entity_poly.entity_id
_entity_poly.type
_entity_poly.pdbx_seq_one_letter_code
_entity_poly.pdbx_strand_id
1 'polypeptide(L)'
;RGPVMFSRMRVGQNSDPFPVLKMRTMVVDAEDRLANLLDHNEADGPLFKMADDPRVTRIGSFLRKTSIDELPQLWNVLRGDMSLVGPRPALPHETEEWDAMLAQRLRVKPGITGMWQVSGRSDTSFEDYTRLDLYYVDNWSLTTDLAIMVKTVPVVLFRKGAR
;
A
#
# COMPACT_ATOMS: atom_id res chain seq x y z
N ARG A 1 18.47 10.95 -11.50
CA ARG A 1 18.94 9.59 -11.87
C ARG A 1 19.17 8.85 -10.56
N GLY A 2 18.71 7.61 -10.42
CA GLY A 2 18.80 6.83 -9.18
C GLY A 2 18.58 5.34 -9.44
N PRO A 3 18.74 4.48 -8.42
CA PRO A 3 18.64 3.03 -8.60
C PRO A 3 17.20 2.64 -8.99
N VAL A 4 17.09 1.64 -9.87
CA VAL A 4 15.81 1.08 -10.34
C VAL A 4 15.04 0.43 -9.20
N MET A 5 15.76 -0.21 -8.28
CA MET A 5 15.20 -0.79 -7.06
C MET A 5 15.32 0.21 -5.92
N PHE A 6 14.29 0.28 -5.09
CA PHE A 6 14.35 1.00 -3.83
C PHE A 6 13.59 0.24 -2.74
N SER A 7 13.96 0.50 -1.49
CA SER A 7 13.25 0.00 -0.33
C SER A 7 12.73 1.16 0.48
N ARG A 8 11.56 0.99 1.10
CA ARG A 8 11.03 1.95 2.08
C ARG A 8 10.62 1.22 3.33
N MET A 9 10.94 1.79 4.49
CA MET A 9 10.52 1.24 5.76
C MET A 9 9.01 1.27 5.88
N ARG A 10 8.46 0.18 6.42
CA ARG A 10 7.06 -0.03 6.72
C ARG A 10 6.92 -0.71 8.07
N VAL A 11 5.76 -0.59 8.66
CA VAL A 11 5.42 -1.26 9.91
C VAL A 11 4.76 -2.60 9.58
N GLY A 12 5.34 -3.68 10.10
CA GLY A 12 4.91 -5.05 9.91
C GLY A 12 4.08 -5.59 11.07
N GLN A 13 4.00 -6.91 11.13
CA GLN A 13 3.32 -7.59 12.24
C GLN A 13 3.97 -7.21 13.57
N ASN A 14 3.17 -7.07 14.63
CA ASN A 14 3.61 -6.69 15.98
C ASN A 14 4.36 -5.36 16.06
N SER A 15 4.13 -4.47 15.10
CA SER A 15 4.83 -3.19 14.95
C SER A 15 6.31 -3.30 14.55
N ASP A 16 6.75 -4.48 14.09
CA ASP A 16 8.14 -4.69 13.68
C ASP A 16 8.43 -3.98 12.35
N PRO A 17 9.38 -3.02 12.30
CA PRO A 17 9.71 -2.32 11.07
C PRO A 17 10.46 -3.22 10.08
N PHE A 18 10.10 -3.16 8.80
CA PHE A 18 10.77 -3.92 7.75
C PHE A 18 10.87 -3.13 6.43
N PRO A 19 11.89 -3.40 5.59
CA PRO A 19 12.03 -2.75 4.30
C PRO A 19 11.15 -3.43 3.24
N VAL A 20 10.17 -2.70 2.69
CA VAL A 20 9.39 -3.15 1.53
C VAL A 20 10.13 -2.81 0.25
N LEU A 21 10.39 -3.82 -0.58
CA LEU A 21 11.06 -3.68 -1.87
C LEU A 21 10.09 -3.24 -2.96
N LYS A 22 10.47 -2.25 -3.77
CA LYS A 22 9.71 -1.81 -4.95
C LYS A 22 10.63 -1.35 -6.07
N MET A 23 10.10 -1.26 -7.28
CA MET A 23 10.75 -0.50 -8.34
C MET A 23 10.49 0.99 -8.14
N ARG A 24 11.48 1.82 -8.43
CA ARG A 24 11.41 3.26 -8.29
C ARG A 24 10.49 3.84 -9.37
N THR A 25 9.40 4.47 -8.93
CA THR A 25 8.44 5.14 -9.82
C THR A 25 8.52 6.66 -9.76
N MET A 26 9.16 7.19 -8.73
CA MET A 26 9.33 8.63 -8.49
C MET A 26 10.77 9.11 -8.67
N VAL A 27 10.95 10.42 -8.84
CA VAL A 27 12.26 11.09 -8.80
C VAL A 27 12.96 10.85 -7.45
N VAL A 28 14.28 11.02 -7.40
CA VAL A 28 15.09 10.63 -6.22
C VAL A 28 14.81 11.54 -5.03
N ASP A 29 14.56 12.81 -5.29
CA ASP A 29 14.21 13.89 -4.37
C ASP A 29 12.68 13.98 -4.11
N ALA A 30 11.94 12.90 -4.33
CA ALA A 30 10.48 12.90 -4.16
C ALA A 30 10.03 13.10 -2.71
N GLU A 31 10.84 12.69 -1.73
CA GLU A 31 10.55 12.94 -0.32
C GLU A 31 10.77 14.42 0.03
N ASP A 32 11.86 15.03 -0.44
CA ASP A 32 12.12 16.47 -0.24
C ASP A 32 11.02 17.35 -0.87
N ARG A 33 10.49 16.92 -2.02
CA ARG A 33 9.39 17.60 -2.71
C ARG A 33 8.02 17.40 -2.05
N LEU A 34 7.85 16.40 -1.18
CA LEU A 34 6.55 16.09 -0.55
C LEU A 34 6.06 17.27 0.30
N ALA A 35 6.95 17.91 1.05
CA ALA A 35 6.59 19.03 1.94
C ALA A 35 5.87 20.16 1.19
N ASN A 36 6.28 20.44 -0.05
CA ASN A 36 5.68 21.49 -0.89
C ASN A 36 4.37 21.06 -1.59
N LEU A 37 3.96 19.80 -1.43
CA LEU A 37 2.78 19.23 -2.07
C LEU A 37 1.68 18.85 -1.08
N LEU A 38 1.90 19.02 0.23
CA LEU A 38 0.93 18.66 1.28
C LEU A 38 -0.43 19.36 1.10
N ASP A 39 -0.42 20.63 0.65
CA ASP A 39 -1.65 21.40 0.38
C ASP A 39 -2.47 20.86 -0.80
N HIS A 40 -1.90 19.94 -1.59
CA HIS A 40 -2.56 19.29 -2.74
C HIS A 40 -3.00 17.86 -2.42
N ASN A 41 -3.02 17.47 -1.14
CA ASN A 41 -3.46 16.15 -0.73
C ASN A 41 -4.96 15.95 -1.02
N GLU A 42 -5.28 14.90 -1.77
CA GLU A 42 -6.64 14.46 -2.11
C GLU A 42 -7.12 13.30 -1.22
N ALA A 43 -6.29 12.84 -0.27
CA ALA A 43 -6.66 11.80 0.68
C ALA A 43 -6.96 12.36 2.08
N ASP A 44 -7.81 11.63 2.81
CA ASP A 44 -8.14 11.89 4.20
C ASP A 44 -7.21 11.13 5.16
N GLY A 45 -7.18 11.58 6.42
CA GLY A 45 -6.40 10.96 7.48
C GLY A 45 -4.88 11.10 7.26
N PRO A 46 -4.06 10.16 7.76
CA PRO A 46 -2.60 10.24 7.65
C PRO A 46 -2.08 9.90 6.24
N LEU A 47 -2.97 9.68 5.27
CA LEU A 47 -2.60 9.24 3.93
C LEU A 47 -2.30 10.44 3.03
N PHE A 48 -1.28 10.31 2.18
CA PHE A 48 -1.03 11.24 1.09
C PHE A 48 -1.39 10.63 -0.26
N LYS A 49 -2.22 11.32 -1.03
CA LYS A 49 -2.58 10.95 -2.40
C LYS A 49 -2.76 12.20 -3.25
N MET A 50 -2.27 12.15 -4.48
CA MET A 50 -2.43 13.21 -5.48
C MET A 50 -2.55 12.53 -6.85
N ALA A 51 -3.59 12.84 -7.62
CA ALA A 51 -3.83 12.19 -8.91
C ALA A 51 -2.71 12.53 -9.92
N ASP A 52 -2.35 13.81 -10.03
CA ASP A 52 -1.31 14.30 -10.92
C ASP A 52 -0.03 14.67 -10.15
N ASP A 53 0.56 13.67 -9.48
CA ASP A 53 1.76 13.86 -8.66
C ASP A 53 3.02 14.15 -9.53
N PRO A 54 3.60 15.37 -9.48
CA PRO A 54 4.72 15.76 -10.33
C PRO A 54 6.03 15.01 -9.99
N ARG A 55 6.06 14.27 -8.88
CA ARG A 55 7.20 13.44 -8.48
C ARG A 55 7.24 12.13 -9.25
N VAL A 56 6.13 11.70 -9.86
CA VAL A 56 6.02 10.45 -10.61
C VAL A 56 6.61 10.62 -12.01
N THR A 57 7.51 9.71 -12.38
CA THR A 57 8.11 9.72 -13.73
C THR A 57 7.15 9.11 -14.76
N ARG A 58 7.34 9.41 -16.05
CA ARG A 58 6.51 8.81 -17.13
C ARG A 58 6.53 7.27 -17.10
N ILE A 59 7.71 6.69 -16.95
CA ILE A 59 7.88 5.23 -16.80
C ILE A 59 7.26 4.76 -15.47
N GLY A 60 7.45 5.53 -14.40
CA GLY A 60 6.84 5.24 -13.10
C GLY A 60 5.32 5.17 -13.14
N SER A 61 4.66 6.07 -13.88
CA SER A 61 3.20 6.02 -14.09
C SER A 61 2.78 4.72 -14.77
N PHE A 62 3.53 4.25 -15.78
CA PHE A 62 3.27 2.95 -16.42
C PHE A 62 3.45 1.78 -15.44
N LEU A 63 4.53 1.77 -14.66
CA LEU A 63 4.81 0.72 -13.67
C LEU A 63 3.69 0.64 -12.62
N ARG A 64 3.25 1.78 -12.06
CA ARG A 64 2.13 1.85 -11.10
C ARG A 64 0.83 1.34 -11.70
N LYS A 65 0.51 1.77 -12.93
CA LYS A 65 -0.71 1.35 -13.64
C LYS A 65 -0.77 -0.14 -13.91
N THR A 66 0.38 -0.78 -14.03
CA THR A 66 0.50 -2.23 -14.26
C THR A 66 0.84 -3.01 -13.00
N SER A 67 1.02 -2.32 -11.86
CA SER A 67 1.49 -2.89 -10.58
C SER A 67 2.83 -3.63 -10.68
N ILE A 68 3.61 -3.37 -11.74
CA ILE A 68 4.92 -4.00 -11.96
C ILE A 68 5.94 -3.50 -10.92
N ASP A 69 5.77 -2.28 -10.42
CA ASP A 69 6.63 -1.73 -9.38
C ASP A 69 6.56 -2.49 -8.05
N GLU A 70 5.52 -3.30 -7.85
CA GLU A 70 5.31 -4.08 -6.63
C GLU A 70 5.81 -5.52 -6.73
N LEU A 71 6.21 -6.01 -7.91
CA LEU A 71 6.75 -7.37 -8.07
C LEU A 71 7.90 -7.71 -7.11
N PRO A 72 8.84 -6.79 -6.78
CA PRO A 72 9.87 -7.07 -5.79
C PRO A 72 9.36 -7.44 -4.39
N GLN A 73 8.13 -7.06 -4.04
CA GLN A 73 7.52 -7.42 -2.74
C GLN A 73 7.29 -8.92 -2.60
N LEU A 74 7.25 -9.69 -3.69
CA LEU A 74 7.20 -11.15 -3.63
C LEU A 74 8.41 -11.72 -2.87
N TRP A 75 9.56 -11.04 -2.91
CA TRP A 75 10.71 -11.42 -2.10
C TRP A 75 10.47 -11.21 -0.60
N ASN A 76 9.76 -10.13 -0.22
CA ASN A 76 9.35 -9.92 1.18
C ASN A 76 8.39 -11.02 1.66
N VAL A 77 7.50 -11.50 0.78
CA VAL A 77 6.63 -12.64 1.08
C VAL A 77 7.43 -13.91 1.30
N LEU A 78 8.39 -14.21 0.41
CA LEU A 78 9.26 -15.38 0.55
C LEU A 78 10.15 -15.33 1.80
N ARG A 79 10.61 -14.15 2.20
CA ARG A 79 11.37 -13.94 3.44
C ARG A 79 10.50 -14.05 4.70
N GLY A 80 9.18 -13.94 4.55
CA GLY A 80 8.22 -14.00 5.64
C GLY A 80 7.91 -12.65 6.30
N ASP A 81 8.37 -11.54 5.74
CA ASP A 81 8.05 -10.19 6.23
C ASP A 81 6.59 -9.80 5.90
N MET A 82 6.07 -10.32 4.78
CA MET A 82 4.74 -10.04 4.24
C MET A 82 3.98 -11.33 3.92
N SER A 83 2.68 -11.18 3.68
CA SER A 83 1.80 -12.17 3.07
C SER A 83 1.39 -11.74 1.65
N LEU A 84 0.87 -12.65 0.84
CA LEU A 84 0.21 -12.29 -0.42
C LEU A 84 -1.03 -11.43 -0.15
N VAL A 85 -1.84 -11.85 0.83
CA VAL A 85 -3.07 -11.17 1.25
C VAL A 85 -2.91 -10.70 2.69
N GLY A 86 -3.27 -9.45 2.94
CA GLY A 86 -3.20 -8.82 4.25
C GLY A 86 -3.51 -7.33 4.20
N PRO A 87 -3.56 -6.66 5.36
CA PRO A 87 -3.71 -5.22 5.41
C PRO A 87 -2.53 -4.52 4.71
N ARG A 88 -2.76 -3.33 4.15
CA ARG A 88 -1.67 -2.54 3.53
C ARG A 88 -0.53 -2.29 4.54
N PRO A 89 0.75 -2.48 4.15
CA PRO A 89 1.88 -2.08 4.98
C PRO A 89 1.92 -0.55 5.12
N ALA A 90 1.78 -0.07 6.35
CA ALA A 90 1.73 1.36 6.66
C ALA A 90 3.11 1.98 6.82
N LEU A 91 3.19 3.28 6.56
CA LEU A 91 4.36 4.10 6.87
C LEU A 91 4.49 4.29 8.38
N PRO A 92 5.70 4.39 8.93
CA PRO A 92 5.90 4.67 10.35
C PRO A 92 5.10 5.90 10.84
N HIS A 93 5.18 7.03 10.15
CA HIS A 93 4.43 8.24 10.52
C HIS A 93 2.90 8.05 10.48
N GLU A 94 2.37 7.21 9.59
CA GLU A 94 0.93 6.93 9.59
C GLU A 94 0.52 6.20 10.86
N THR A 95 1.36 5.28 11.36
CA THR A 95 1.07 4.52 12.58
C THR A 95 1.14 5.34 13.85
N GLU A 96 1.86 6.47 13.83
CA GLU A 96 1.93 7.41 14.96
C GLU A 96 0.60 8.13 15.19
N GLU A 97 -0.22 8.27 14.14
CA GLU A 97 -1.54 8.93 14.20
C GLU A 97 -2.70 7.95 14.47
N TRP A 98 -2.42 6.65 14.59
CA TRP A 98 -3.47 5.64 14.77
C TRP A 98 -3.98 5.57 16.20
N ASP A 99 -5.28 5.30 16.34
CA ASP A 99 -5.84 4.88 17.62
C ASP A 99 -5.53 3.40 17.92
N ALA A 100 -5.81 2.99 19.16
CA ALA A 100 -5.58 1.63 19.62
C ALA A 100 -6.43 0.58 18.86
N MET A 101 -7.55 0.98 18.25
CA MET A 101 -8.41 0.09 17.48
C MET A 101 -7.77 -0.21 16.13
N LEU A 102 -7.39 0.81 15.37
CA LEU A 102 -6.73 0.66 14.07
C LEU A 102 -5.38 -0.05 14.20
N ALA A 103 -4.64 0.18 15.29
CA ALA A 103 -3.39 -0.53 15.59
C ALA A 103 -3.56 -2.07 15.66
N GLN A 104 -4.77 -2.59 15.94
CA GLN A 104 -5.03 -4.03 15.96
C GLN A 104 -4.79 -4.72 14.62
N ARG A 105 -4.78 -3.97 13.50
CA ARG A 105 -4.42 -4.52 12.19
C ARG A 105 -3.00 -5.09 12.13
N LEU A 106 -2.10 -4.62 13.01
CA LEU A 106 -0.71 -5.09 13.08
C LEU A 106 -0.58 -6.48 13.74
N ARG A 107 -1.68 -7.11 14.16
CA ARG A 107 -1.66 -8.51 14.66
C ARG A 107 -1.37 -9.54 13.56
N VAL A 108 -1.57 -9.18 12.29
CA VAL A 108 -1.30 -10.05 11.13
C VAL A 108 -0.22 -9.46 10.25
N LYS A 109 0.38 -10.29 9.38
CA LYS A 109 1.35 -9.81 8.40
C LYS A 109 0.65 -8.90 7.37
N PRO A 110 1.30 -7.79 6.97
CA PRO A 110 0.78 -6.97 5.89
C PRO A 110 0.81 -7.73 4.55
N GLY A 111 -0.07 -7.34 3.63
CA GLY A 111 -0.27 -7.98 2.34
C GLY A 111 0.30 -7.19 1.16
N ILE A 112 0.58 -7.89 0.06
CA ILE A 112 0.74 -7.24 -1.27
C ILE A 112 -0.61 -6.72 -1.75
N THR A 113 -1.64 -7.58 -1.64
CA THR A 113 -3.04 -7.23 -1.87
C THR A 113 -3.84 -7.38 -0.56
N GLY A 114 -5.06 -6.85 -0.52
CA GLY A 114 -5.86 -6.76 0.69
C GLY A 114 -7.31 -6.42 0.40
N MET A 115 -8.17 -6.58 1.40
CA MET A 115 -9.61 -6.37 1.24
C MET A 115 -9.91 -4.95 0.78
N TRP A 116 -9.29 -3.94 1.40
CA TRP A 116 -9.40 -2.55 0.97
C TRP A 116 -8.97 -2.33 -0.50
N GLN A 117 -7.84 -2.91 -0.91
CA GLN A 117 -7.32 -2.77 -2.27
C GLN A 117 -8.22 -3.37 -3.35
N VAL A 118 -9.08 -4.35 -3.03
CA VAL A 118 -10.04 -4.93 -3.99
C VAL A 118 -11.45 -4.35 -3.88
N SER A 119 -11.74 -3.56 -2.84
CA SER A 119 -13.09 -3.04 -2.56
C SER A 119 -13.33 -1.61 -3.08
N GLY A 120 -12.29 -0.89 -3.51
CA GLY A 120 -12.44 0.45 -4.07
C GLY A 120 -11.15 1.25 -4.26
N ARG A 121 -10.00 0.77 -3.75
CA ARG A 121 -8.69 1.45 -3.82
C ARG A 121 -8.80 2.95 -3.47
N SER A 122 -8.44 3.79 -4.43
CA SER A 122 -8.24 5.22 -4.35
C SER A 122 -9.51 6.02 -4.07
N ASP A 123 -10.69 5.45 -4.27
CA ASP A 123 -11.97 6.16 -4.19
C ASP A 123 -12.68 5.93 -2.85
N THR A 124 -11.96 5.40 -1.86
CA THR A 124 -12.50 5.08 -0.52
C THR A 124 -11.91 6.00 0.53
N SER A 125 -12.70 6.32 1.55
CA SER A 125 -12.28 7.15 2.68
C SER A 125 -11.29 6.41 3.58
N PHE A 126 -10.59 7.15 4.44
CA PHE A 126 -9.76 6.55 5.49
C PHE A 126 -10.58 5.69 6.47
N GLU A 127 -11.85 6.01 6.64
CA GLU A 127 -12.78 5.20 7.43
C GLU A 127 -13.01 3.82 6.78
N ASP A 128 -13.24 3.77 5.47
CA ASP A 128 -13.37 2.51 4.74
C ASP A 128 -12.07 1.69 4.76
N TYR A 129 -10.92 2.36 4.64
CA TYR A 129 -9.61 1.74 4.83
C TYR A 129 -9.53 1.02 6.18
N THR A 130 -9.87 1.73 7.25
CA THR A 130 -9.84 1.21 8.62
C THR A 130 -10.81 0.05 8.79
N ARG A 131 -12.06 0.24 8.36
CA ARG A 131 -13.14 -0.75 8.50
C ARG A 131 -12.85 -2.04 7.76
N LEU A 132 -12.39 -1.96 6.51
CA LEU A 132 -12.13 -3.13 5.67
C LEU A 132 -10.92 -3.93 6.15
N ASP A 133 -9.87 -3.24 6.60
CA ASP A 133 -8.68 -3.92 7.10
C ASP A 133 -8.93 -4.55 8.48
N LEU A 134 -9.67 -3.89 9.38
CA LEU A 134 -10.08 -4.51 10.66
C LEU A 134 -11.02 -5.69 10.43
N TYR A 135 -12.00 -5.56 9.54
CA TYR A 135 -12.88 -6.67 9.17
C TYR A 135 -12.08 -7.87 8.64
N TYR A 136 -11.08 -7.63 7.79
CA TYR A 136 -10.20 -8.68 7.30
C TYR A 136 -9.44 -9.38 8.43
N VAL A 137 -8.86 -8.63 9.36
CA VAL A 137 -8.13 -9.19 10.50
C VAL A 137 -9.04 -10.02 11.40
N ASP A 138 -10.24 -9.54 11.70
CA ASP A 138 -11.17 -10.22 12.61
C ASP A 138 -11.89 -11.42 11.96
N ASN A 139 -12.01 -11.44 10.63
CA ASN A 139 -12.71 -12.48 9.87
C ASN A 139 -11.78 -13.22 8.90
N TRP A 140 -10.50 -13.33 9.26
CA TRP A 140 -9.52 -13.97 8.42
C TRP A 140 -9.90 -15.44 8.17
N SER A 141 -9.88 -15.82 6.89
CA SER A 141 -10.07 -17.20 6.47
C SER A 141 -9.42 -17.43 5.11
N LEU A 142 -9.08 -18.69 4.82
CA LEU A 142 -8.52 -19.08 3.52
C LEU A 142 -9.47 -18.79 2.35
N THR A 143 -10.78 -18.86 2.58
CA THR A 143 -11.79 -18.53 1.56
C THR A 143 -11.81 -17.02 1.29
N THR A 144 -11.66 -16.18 2.31
CA THR A 144 -11.50 -14.72 2.16
C THR A 144 -10.23 -14.40 1.38
N ASP A 145 -9.10 -15.02 1.70
CA ASP A 145 -7.83 -14.81 0.97
C ASP A 145 -7.96 -15.19 -0.51
N LEU A 146 -8.55 -16.35 -0.81
CA LEU A 146 -8.79 -16.78 -2.18
C LEU A 146 -9.71 -15.80 -2.93
N ALA A 147 -10.77 -15.33 -2.29
CA ALA A 147 -11.67 -14.34 -2.87
C ALA A 147 -10.95 -13.01 -3.16
N ILE A 148 -10.07 -12.54 -2.28
CA ILE A 148 -9.27 -11.34 -2.49
C ILE A 148 -8.28 -11.54 -3.65
N MET A 149 -7.59 -12.68 -3.71
CA MET A 149 -6.67 -12.99 -4.81
C MET A 149 -7.39 -12.99 -6.16
N VAL A 150 -8.56 -13.64 -6.27
CA VAL A 150 -9.38 -13.65 -7.48
C VAL A 150 -9.82 -12.24 -7.86
N LYS A 151 -10.28 -11.42 -6.89
CA LYS A 151 -10.67 -10.03 -7.14
C LYS A 151 -9.49 -9.12 -7.49
N THR A 152 -8.27 -9.49 -7.14
CA THR A 152 -7.05 -8.72 -7.46
C THR A 152 -6.73 -8.78 -8.95
N VAL A 153 -6.97 -9.92 -9.62
CA VAL A 153 -6.69 -10.12 -11.06
C VAL A 153 -7.34 -9.06 -11.96
N PRO A 154 -8.67 -8.84 -11.94
CA PRO A 154 -9.29 -7.81 -12.78
C PRO A 154 -8.85 -6.40 -12.38
N VAL A 155 -8.53 -6.14 -11.12
CA VAL A 155 -8.08 -4.81 -10.67
C VAL A 155 -6.72 -4.46 -11.28
N VAL A 156 -5.78 -5.42 -11.34
CA VAL A 156 -4.47 -5.25 -11.98
C VAL A 156 -4.60 -5.18 -13.51
N LEU A 157 -5.43 -6.03 -14.12
CA LEU A 157 -5.59 -6.09 -15.58
C LEU A 157 -6.36 -4.90 -16.16
N PHE A 158 -7.47 -4.50 -15.54
CA PHE A 158 -8.35 -3.44 -16.03
C PHE A 158 -8.03 -2.06 -15.47
N ARG A 159 -6.97 -1.94 -14.64
CA ARG A 159 -6.50 -0.67 -14.06
C ARG A 159 -7.57 0.10 -13.29
N LYS A 160 -8.60 -0.59 -12.75
CA LYS A 160 -9.73 0.05 -12.06
C LYS A 160 -9.20 0.73 -10.79
N GLY A 161 -9.22 2.06 -10.75
CA GLY A 161 -8.66 2.86 -9.64
C GLY A 161 -7.14 3.09 -9.69
N ALA A 162 -6.46 2.83 -10.82
CA ALA A 162 -5.07 3.22 -11.01
C ALA A 162 -4.98 4.66 -11.54
N ARG A 163 -4.91 5.63 -10.63
CA ARG A 163 -4.49 7.01 -10.95
C ARG A 163 -2.97 7.10 -10.79
#